data_AF-A0A535C2M1-F1
#
_entry.id   AF-A0A535C2M1-F1
#
_cell.length_a   1.000
_cell.length_b   1.000
_cell.length_c   1.000
_cell.angle_alpha   90.00
_cell.angle_beta   90.00
_cell.angle_gamma   90.00
#
_symmetry.space_group_name_H-M   'P 1'
#
loop_
_entity.id
_entity.type
_entity.pdbx_description
1 polymer ?
#
loop_
_entity_poly.entity_id
_entity_poly.type
_entity_poly.pdbx_seq_one_letter_code
_entity_poly.pdbx_strand_id
1 'polypeptide(L)'
;MPETSVLVVDDEESVVTTIQAILQLDGHEVVAVTTGAEAIRILGERQFDVVLTDLRLADVDGVEVLKEVQRTAPETAAIMLTGYASLESAIAALRSGAYDYLMKPSDVEELRATVNRAIERRLLRRRLVELEEVDRLKTQFLSMASHELRTPLTAVMGFIQVARRRLVRASDKQGATDWKEEATRAAETLELAQRQSRRLARLVDELLDVSRLQLGRVQMTRSEIDLVTSLREVVERLRLLNTTHAFEFSDHAKTAPVLADRDRIDQVFENLMNNAVKYSPGGGTVTVVVAREGDDVHVSVTDRGIGISPEELDQVFNLFYRSPDPRAGHVGGLGLGLYISREIVTRHGGKLWAESAGEGSTFHVTLPLAAPAAKAGAVKDPAGARRA
;
A
#
# COMPACT_ATOMS: atom_id res chain seq x y z
N MET A 1 22.81 15.84 3.12
CA MET A 1 22.76 14.37 3.31
C MET A 1 21.73 14.11 4.39
N PRO A 2 20.97 13.00 4.39
CA PRO A 2 20.23 12.62 5.59
C PRO A 2 21.23 12.51 6.75
N GLU A 3 20.85 12.98 7.93
CA GLU A 3 21.67 12.84 9.14
C GLU A 3 21.80 11.35 9.47
N THR A 4 22.97 10.77 9.22
CA THR A 4 23.28 9.39 9.61
C THR A 4 23.42 9.32 11.12
N SER A 5 22.73 8.38 11.76
CA SER A 5 22.80 8.22 13.22
C SER A 5 23.89 7.22 13.61
N VAL A 6 24.83 7.64 14.46
CA VAL A 6 25.99 6.84 14.87
C VAL A 6 26.02 6.70 16.40
N LEU A 7 26.18 5.48 16.89
CA LEU A 7 26.45 5.20 18.30
C LEU A 7 27.95 5.00 18.49
N VAL A 8 28.53 5.67 19.48
CA VAL A 8 29.93 5.49 19.89
C VAL A 8 29.94 5.00 21.34
N VAL A 9 30.62 3.89 21.59
CA VAL A 9 30.72 3.22 22.89
C VAL A 9 32.20 2.98 23.21
N ASP A 10 32.72 3.66 24.21
CA ASP A 10 34.11 3.48 24.67
C ASP A 10 34.19 3.91 26.14
N ASP A 11 34.89 3.16 26.98
CA ASP A 11 34.98 3.47 28.42
C ASP A 11 35.87 4.70 28.71
N GLU A 12 36.69 5.10 27.72
CA GLU A 12 37.52 6.29 27.81
C GLU A 12 36.80 7.54 27.27
N GLU A 13 36.41 8.46 28.15
CA GLU A 13 35.70 9.71 27.81
C GLU A 13 36.46 10.57 26.78
N SER A 14 37.80 10.52 26.80
CA SER A 14 38.66 11.23 25.85
C SER A 14 38.48 10.71 24.41
N VAL A 15 38.34 9.39 24.26
CA VAL A 15 38.18 8.69 22.97
C VAL A 15 36.78 8.97 22.42
N VAL A 16 35.76 8.78 23.25
CA VAL A 16 34.36 9.06 22.87
C VAL A 16 34.22 10.50 22.39
N THR A 17 34.74 11.48 23.14
CA THR A 17 34.66 12.90 22.80
C THR A 17 35.35 13.20 21.47
N THR A 18 36.50 12.59 21.22
CA THR A 18 37.27 12.80 19.99
C THR A 18 36.55 12.23 18.77
N ILE A 19 36.08 10.98 18.85
CA ILE A 19 35.33 10.33 17.76
C ILE A 19 34.02 11.08 17.50
N GLN A 20 33.32 11.48 18.56
CA GLN A 20 32.09 12.25 18.46
C GLN A 20 32.32 13.57 17.72
N ALA A 21 33.35 14.33 18.08
CA ALA A 21 33.67 15.60 17.42
C ALA A 21 34.00 15.42 15.92
N ILE A 22 34.78 14.39 15.58
CA ILE A 22 35.13 14.08 14.18
C ILE A 22 33.88 13.79 13.35
N LEU A 23 33.03 12.88 13.85
CA LEU A 23 31.85 12.43 13.12
C LEU A 23 30.75 13.50 13.05
N GLN A 24 30.60 14.33 14.08
CA GLN A 24 29.69 15.47 14.06
C GLN A 24 30.14 16.55 13.05
N LEU A 25 31.46 16.78 12.91
CA LEU A 25 31.98 17.68 11.88
C LEU A 25 31.69 17.17 10.45
N ASP A 26 31.54 15.86 10.28
CA ASP A 26 31.14 15.24 9.01
C ASP A 26 29.61 15.25 8.79
N GLY A 27 28.85 15.81 9.73
CA GLY A 27 27.39 15.97 9.63
C GLY A 27 26.58 14.77 10.08
N HIS A 28 27.16 13.87 10.88
CA HIS A 28 26.46 12.74 11.49
C HIS A 28 25.80 13.12 12.82
N GLU A 29 24.64 12.54 13.11
CA GLU A 29 24.03 12.59 14.45
C GLU A 29 24.73 11.54 15.32
N VAL A 30 25.54 11.97 16.29
CA VAL A 30 26.33 11.05 17.11
C VAL A 30 25.80 11.03 18.53
N VAL A 31 25.45 9.84 19.00
CA VAL A 31 25.25 9.56 20.43
C VAL A 31 26.44 8.79 20.97
N ALA A 32 26.94 9.28 22.08
CA ALA A 32 28.18 8.86 22.70
C ALA A 32 27.86 8.37 24.11
N VAL A 33 28.31 7.17 24.46
CA VAL A 33 28.12 6.57 25.78
C VAL A 33 29.41 5.90 26.24
N THR A 34 29.59 5.79 27.56
CA THR A 34 30.84 5.27 28.13
C THR A 34 30.71 3.86 28.72
N THR A 35 29.53 3.24 28.62
CA THR A 35 29.28 1.90 29.15
C THR A 35 28.49 1.06 28.15
N GLY A 36 28.77 -0.24 28.10
CA GLY A 36 28.07 -1.13 27.17
C GLY A 36 26.62 -1.41 27.61
N ALA A 37 26.33 -1.40 28.92
CA ALA A 37 24.97 -1.52 29.43
C ALA A 37 24.09 -0.35 28.95
N GLU A 38 24.62 0.87 28.94
CA GLU A 38 23.90 2.02 28.40
C GLU A 38 23.72 1.91 26.88
N ALA A 39 24.76 1.46 26.15
CA ALA A 39 24.66 1.22 24.72
C ALA A 39 23.54 0.23 24.37
N ILE A 40 23.47 -0.90 25.08
CA ILE A 40 22.41 -1.92 24.91
C ILE A 40 21.03 -1.33 25.19
N ARG A 41 20.87 -0.52 26.26
CA ARG A 41 19.61 0.15 26.57
C ARG A 41 19.16 1.07 25.42
N ILE A 42 20.06 1.91 24.92
CA ILE A 42 19.76 2.86 23.85
C ILE A 42 19.46 2.14 22.52
N LEU A 43 20.15 1.04 22.22
CA LEU A 43 19.85 0.19 21.05
C LEU A 43 18.43 -0.40 21.09
N GLY A 44 17.85 -0.59 22.28
CA GLY A 44 16.45 -0.99 22.44
C GLY A 44 15.44 0.16 22.26
N GLU A 45 15.86 1.40 22.47
CA GLU A 45 15.00 2.60 22.40
C GLU A 45 15.01 3.25 21.02
N ARG A 46 16.14 3.19 20.30
CA ARG A 46 16.32 3.83 18.99
C ARG A 46 17.27 3.04 18.09
N GLN A 47 17.08 3.18 16.78
CA GLN A 47 17.93 2.54 15.77
C GLN A 47 19.08 3.46 15.35
N PHE A 48 20.20 2.84 14.97
CA PHE A 48 21.39 3.52 14.46
C PHE A 48 21.78 2.97 13.09
N ASP A 49 22.54 3.76 12.34
CA ASP A 49 23.13 3.33 11.07
C ASP A 49 24.46 2.62 11.26
N VAL A 50 25.27 3.15 12.17
CA VAL A 50 26.60 2.62 12.52
C VAL A 50 26.74 2.58 14.04
N VAL A 51 27.35 1.52 14.55
CA VAL A 51 27.73 1.39 15.96
C VAL A 51 29.23 1.19 16.01
N LEU A 52 29.96 2.09 16.67
CA LEU A 52 31.36 1.93 17.02
C LEU A 52 31.41 1.52 18.48
N THR A 53 31.99 0.37 18.78
CA THR A 53 32.10 -0.11 20.17
C THR A 53 33.51 -0.60 20.43
N ASP A 54 34.09 -0.18 21.55
CA ASP A 54 35.33 -0.80 22.02
C ASP A 54 35.10 -2.27 22.35
N LEU A 55 36.11 -3.08 22.10
CA LEU A 55 36.08 -4.51 22.39
C LEU A 55 36.12 -4.77 23.89
N ARG A 56 36.83 -3.93 24.66
CA ARG A 56 36.93 -4.05 26.12
C ARG A 56 36.28 -2.84 26.76
N LEU A 57 35.07 -3.01 27.29
CA LEU A 57 34.43 -1.99 28.12
C LEU A 57 34.56 -2.38 29.59
N ALA A 58 34.36 -1.41 30.49
CA ALA A 58 34.51 -1.61 31.92
C ALA A 58 33.46 -2.55 32.53
N ASP A 59 32.26 -2.63 31.93
CA ASP A 59 31.09 -3.32 32.47
C ASP A 59 30.70 -4.59 31.70
N VAL A 60 30.76 -4.56 30.36
CA VAL A 60 30.43 -5.70 29.49
C VAL A 60 31.46 -5.85 28.36
N ASP A 61 31.55 -7.03 27.74
CA ASP A 61 32.39 -7.21 26.54
C ASP A 61 31.72 -6.49 25.35
N GLY A 62 32.49 -5.77 24.52
CA GLY A 62 31.97 -5.13 23.30
C GLY A 62 31.30 -6.11 22.33
N VAL A 63 31.66 -7.40 22.40
CA VAL A 63 30.99 -8.47 21.66
C VAL A 63 29.53 -8.65 22.10
N GLU A 64 29.17 -8.31 23.34
CA GLU A 64 27.77 -8.33 23.80
C GLU A 64 26.94 -7.22 23.15
N VAL A 65 27.52 -6.02 23.01
CA VAL A 65 26.91 -4.92 22.25
C VAL A 65 26.69 -5.36 20.80
N LEU A 66 27.70 -5.98 20.16
CA LEU A 66 27.58 -6.51 18.81
C LEU A 66 26.45 -7.55 18.66
N LYS A 67 26.33 -8.47 19.61
CA LYS A 67 25.25 -9.47 19.62
C LYS A 67 23.88 -8.81 19.72
N GLU A 68 23.76 -7.78 20.55
CA GLU A 68 22.51 -7.04 20.69
C GLU A 68 22.15 -6.29 19.40
N VAL A 69 23.14 -5.67 18.74
CA VAL A 69 22.95 -5.05 17.41
C VAL A 69 22.43 -6.08 16.41
N GLN A 70 23.00 -7.27 16.35
CA GLN A 70 22.54 -8.31 15.41
C GLN A 70 21.16 -8.86 15.73
N ARG A 71 20.80 -8.89 17.00
CA ARG A 71 19.50 -9.38 17.45
C ARG A 71 18.38 -8.37 17.14
N THR A 72 18.65 -7.08 17.33
CA THR A 72 17.63 -6.02 17.27
C THR A 72 17.61 -5.30 15.92
N ALA A 73 18.78 -5.11 15.31
CA ALA A 73 18.96 -4.36 14.08
C ALA A 73 20.12 -4.93 13.25
N PRO A 74 19.97 -6.12 12.64
CA PRO A 74 21.03 -6.80 11.88
C PRO A 74 21.55 -6.01 10.66
N GLU A 75 20.82 -4.99 10.23
CA GLU A 75 21.21 -4.07 9.15
C GLU A 75 22.14 -2.94 9.63
N THR A 76 22.39 -2.83 10.93
CA THR A 76 23.32 -1.85 11.52
C THR A 76 24.75 -2.33 11.38
N ALA A 77 25.59 -1.46 10.82
CA ALA A 77 26.99 -1.79 10.64
C ALA A 77 27.76 -1.54 11.95
N ALA A 78 28.14 -2.63 12.63
CA ALA A 78 28.92 -2.56 13.85
C ALA A 78 30.43 -2.61 13.53
N ILE A 79 31.17 -1.59 13.96
CA ILE A 79 32.62 -1.50 13.84
C ILE A 79 33.21 -1.67 15.23
N MET A 80 34.11 -2.64 15.39
CA MET A 80 34.80 -2.82 16.67
C MET A 80 36.00 -1.88 16.74
N LEU A 81 36.05 -1.02 17.76
CA LEU A 81 37.28 -0.35 18.15
C LEU A 81 38.11 -1.35 18.95
N THR A 82 39.40 -1.44 18.65
CA THR A 82 40.29 -2.42 19.29
C THR A 82 41.60 -1.73 19.61
N GLY A 83 42.22 -1.99 20.77
CA GLY A 83 43.58 -1.50 21.06
C GLY A 83 44.66 -2.32 20.35
N TYR A 84 45.71 -2.70 21.09
CA TYR A 84 46.69 -3.71 20.66
C TYR A 84 46.02 -5.10 20.57
N ALA A 85 45.22 -5.33 19.54
CA ALA A 85 44.54 -6.59 19.33
C ALA A 85 45.48 -7.62 18.70
N SER A 86 45.43 -8.85 19.20
CA SER A 86 45.90 -10.01 18.43
C SER A 86 45.00 -10.18 17.20
N LEU A 87 45.58 -10.63 16.09
CA LEU A 87 44.83 -10.96 14.86
C LEU A 87 43.63 -11.88 15.14
N GLU A 88 43.73 -12.75 16.16
CA GLU A 88 42.66 -13.63 16.61
C GLU A 88 41.43 -12.90 17.14
N SER A 89 41.62 -11.80 17.89
CA SER A 89 40.52 -11.02 18.49
C SER A 89 39.72 -10.28 17.40
N ALA A 90 40.42 -9.70 16.42
CA ALA A 90 39.79 -9.06 15.26
C ALA A 90 39.02 -10.08 14.40
N ILE A 91 39.60 -11.26 14.17
CA ILE A 91 38.92 -12.35 13.44
C ILE A 91 37.68 -12.83 14.20
N ALA A 92 37.74 -12.95 15.53
CA ALA A 92 36.62 -13.38 16.35
C ALA A 92 35.45 -12.38 16.28
N ALA A 93 35.74 -11.08 16.30
CA ALA A 93 34.74 -10.03 16.11
C ALA A 93 34.04 -10.12 14.74
N LEU A 94 34.80 -10.24 13.65
CA LEU A 94 34.24 -10.40 12.30
C LEU A 94 33.37 -11.66 12.18
N ARG A 95 33.82 -12.79 12.76
CA ARG A 95 33.04 -14.04 12.79
C ARG A 95 31.78 -13.92 13.63
N SER A 96 31.81 -13.10 14.66
CA SER A 96 30.65 -12.77 15.48
C SER A 96 29.76 -11.74 14.81
N GLY A 97 30.05 -11.35 13.55
CA GLY A 97 29.23 -10.53 12.65
C GLY A 97 29.45 -9.02 12.74
N ALA A 98 30.61 -8.58 13.23
CA ALA A 98 31.07 -7.20 13.04
C ALA A 98 31.25 -6.91 11.55
N TYR A 99 30.95 -5.68 11.14
CA TYR A 99 31.19 -5.21 9.77
C TYR A 99 32.69 -5.05 9.49
N ASP A 100 33.39 -4.38 10.40
CA ASP A 100 34.82 -4.11 10.32
C ASP A 100 35.41 -3.88 11.73
N TYR A 101 36.71 -3.64 11.83
CA TYR A 101 37.35 -3.19 13.06
C TYR A 101 38.33 -2.03 12.79
N LEU A 102 38.61 -1.24 13.82
CA LEU A 102 39.58 -0.14 13.81
C LEU A 102 40.57 -0.34 14.95
N MET A 103 41.86 -0.09 14.69
CA MET A 103 42.90 -0.15 15.73
C MET A 103 43.10 1.22 16.38
N LYS A 104 43.10 1.29 17.71
CA LYS A 104 43.40 2.48 18.51
C LYS A 104 44.92 2.54 18.81
N PRO A 105 45.58 3.70 18.63
CA PRO A 105 45.04 4.94 18.07
C PRO A 105 44.93 4.85 16.54
N SER A 106 43.72 5.06 15.99
CA SER A 106 43.49 5.17 14.55
C SER A 106 43.64 6.62 14.14
N ASP A 107 44.15 6.88 12.94
CA ASP A 107 44.10 8.23 12.40
C ASP A 107 42.65 8.60 11.98
N VAL A 108 42.42 9.91 11.85
CA VAL A 108 41.10 10.48 11.52
C VAL A 108 40.62 10.00 10.14
N GLU A 109 41.54 9.77 9.21
CA GLU A 109 41.22 9.41 7.83
C GLU A 109 40.79 7.95 7.74
N GLU A 110 41.42 7.06 8.51
CA GLU A 110 41.04 5.64 8.66
C GLU A 110 39.67 5.49 9.32
N LEU A 111 39.42 6.20 10.42
CA LEU A 111 38.10 6.22 11.08
C LEU A 111 37.01 6.66 10.10
N ARG A 112 37.22 7.78 9.41
CA ARG A 112 36.28 8.30 8.39
C ARG A 112 36.08 7.32 7.25
N ALA A 113 37.15 6.74 6.72
CA ALA A 113 37.06 5.80 5.62
C ALA A 113 36.25 4.56 6.02
N THR A 114 36.49 4.00 7.20
CA THR A 114 35.78 2.82 7.69
C THR A 114 34.31 3.09 7.97
N VAL A 115 33.99 4.21 8.62
CA VAL A 115 32.59 4.63 8.85
C VAL A 115 31.86 4.88 7.53
N ASN A 116 32.49 5.58 6.57
CA ASN A 116 31.87 5.83 5.26
C ASN A 116 31.61 4.53 4.47
N ARG A 117 32.55 3.58 4.47
CA ARG A 117 32.33 2.26 3.83
C ARG A 117 31.18 1.49 4.49
N ALA A 118 31.06 1.58 5.82
CA ALA A 118 29.98 0.95 6.58
C ALA A 118 28.60 1.52 6.18
N ILE A 119 28.51 2.85 6.11
CA ILE A 119 27.29 3.57 5.69
C ILE A 119 26.91 3.20 4.25
N GLU A 120 27.88 3.23 3.33
CA GLU A 120 27.64 2.92 1.92
C GLU A 120 27.13 1.48 1.74
N ARG A 121 27.76 0.50 2.40
CA ARG A 121 27.31 -0.90 2.34
C ARG A 121 25.90 -1.08 2.88
N ARG A 122 25.56 -0.45 4.01
CA ARG A 122 24.19 -0.49 4.57
C ARG A 122 23.19 0.11 3.59
N LEU A 123 23.50 1.26 3.00
CA LEU A 123 22.64 1.91 2.01
C LEU A 123 22.42 1.03 0.78
N LEU A 124 23.49 0.43 0.25
CA LEU A 124 23.42 -0.50 -0.89
C LEU A 124 22.57 -1.73 -0.56
N ARG A 125 22.76 -2.32 0.62
CA ARG A 125 21.98 -3.49 1.06
C ARG A 125 20.51 -3.16 1.22
N ARG A 126 20.18 -2.02 1.83
CA ARG A 126 18.80 -1.52 1.94
C ARG A 126 18.15 -1.34 0.57
N ARG A 127 18.87 -0.75 -0.40
CA ARG A 127 18.38 -0.59 -1.78
C ARG A 127 18.20 -1.92 -2.50
N LEU A 128 19.08 -2.91 -2.28
CA LEU A 128 18.92 -4.24 -2.85
C LEU A 128 17.65 -4.91 -2.33
N VAL A 129 17.41 -4.87 -1.02
CA VAL A 129 16.19 -5.44 -0.42
C VAL A 129 14.94 -4.72 -0.95
N GLU A 130 14.98 -3.39 -1.09
CA GLU A 130 13.86 -2.63 -1.67
C GLU A 130 13.61 -3.00 -3.14
N LEU A 131 14.66 -3.16 -3.94
CA LEU A 131 14.55 -3.60 -5.33
C LEU A 131 14.01 -5.04 -5.45
N GLU A 132 14.48 -5.95 -4.60
CA GLU A 132 14.01 -7.34 -4.54
C GLU A 132 12.53 -7.39 -4.18
N GLU A 133 12.07 -6.56 -3.24
CA GLU A 133 10.66 -6.50 -2.86
C GLU A 133 9.79 -5.95 -4.00
N VAL A 134 10.25 -4.90 -4.68
CA VAL A 134 9.56 -4.37 -5.87
C VAL A 134 9.48 -5.42 -6.98
N ASP A 135 10.57 -6.15 -7.25
CA ASP A 135 10.59 -7.20 -8.26
C ASP A 135 9.68 -8.38 -7.89
N ARG A 136 9.66 -8.77 -6.61
CA ARG A 136 8.74 -9.77 -6.08
C ARG A 136 7.29 -9.37 -6.27
N LEU A 137 6.91 -8.15 -5.88
CA LEU A 137 5.56 -7.62 -6.06
C LEU A 137 5.17 -7.57 -7.54
N LYS A 138 6.10 -7.17 -8.42
CA LYS A 138 5.88 -7.15 -9.87
C LYS A 138 5.70 -8.54 -10.46
N THR A 139 6.49 -9.51 -10.01
CA THR A 139 6.36 -10.91 -10.47
C THR A 139 5.04 -11.51 -10.00
N GLN A 140 4.65 -11.27 -8.76
CA GLN A 140 3.36 -11.67 -8.21
C GLN A 140 2.20 -11.04 -8.99
N PHE A 141 2.29 -9.74 -9.30
CA PHE A 141 1.31 -9.03 -10.13
C PHE A 141 1.09 -9.71 -11.48
N LEU A 142 2.17 -9.95 -12.23
CA LEU A 142 2.09 -10.55 -13.57
C LEU A 142 1.48 -11.95 -13.53
N SER A 143 1.82 -12.74 -12.51
CA SER A 143 1.26 -14.07 -12.30
C SER A 143 -0.25 -14.02 -12.01
N MET A 144 -0.67 -13.17 -11.06
CA MET A 144 -2.08 -13.00 -10.68
C MET A 144 -2.92 -12.45 -11.83
N ALA A 145 -2.44 -11.41 -12.51
CA ALA A 145 -3.09 -10.85 -13.69
C ALA A 145 -3.27 -11.90 -14.78
N SER A 146 -2.23 -12.68 -15.07
CA SER A 146 -2.30 -13.75 -16.07
C SER A 146 -3.37 -14.80 -15.71
N HIS A 147 -3.46 -15.19 -14.44
CA HIS A 147 -4.45 -16.17 -13.97
C HIS A 147 -5.90 -15.64 -14.03
N GLU A 148 -6.13 -14.43 -13.49
CA GLU A 148 -7.45 -13.80 -13.45
C GLU A 148 -7.96 -13.38 -14.83
N LEU A 149 -7.08 -13.12 -15.81
CA LEU A 149 -7.47 -12.90 -17.20
C LEU A 149 -7.74 -14.23 -17.95
N ARG A 150 -6.95 -15.27 -17.70
CA ARG A 150 -7.09 -16.57 -18.37
C ARG A 150 -8.42 -17.26 -18.04
N THR A 151 -8.89 -17.13 -16.80
CA THR A 151 -10.14 -17.76 -16.33
C THR A 151 -11.38 -17.31 -17.12
N PRO A 152 -11.75 -16.01 -17.17
CA PRO A 152 -12.89 -15.54 -17.95
C PRO A 152 -12.68 -15.77 -19.44
N LEU A 153 -11.45 -15.66 -19.96
CA LEU A 153 -11.16 -15.92 -21.37
C LEU A 153 -11.44 -17.38 -21.75
N THR A 154 -11.03 -18.33 -20.91
CA THR A 154 -11.30 -19.77 -21.12
C THR A 154 -12.80 -20.05 -21.09
N ALA A 155 -13.53 -19.41 -20.17
CA ALA A 155 -14.98 -19.53 -20.09
C ALA A 155 -15.68 -18.96 -21.33
N VAL A 156 -15.27 -17.76 -21.82
CA VAL A 156 -15.78 -17.16 -23.06
C VAL A 156 -15.61 -18.12 -24.24
N MET A 157 -14.40 -18.64 -24.43
CA MET A 157 -14.10 -19.59 -25.51
C MET A 157 -14.97 -20.85 -25.41
N GLY A 158 -15.12 -21.41 -24.21
CA GLY A 158 -15.96 -22.58 -23.95
C GLY A 158 -17.43 -22.33 -24.28
N PHE A 159 -18.01 -21.22 -23.82
CA PHE A 159 -19.39 -20.86 -24.09
C PHE A 159 -19.65 -20.61 -25.58
N ILE A 160 -18.75 -19.90 -26.28
CA ILE A 160 -18.84 -19.72 -27.74
C ILE A 160 -18.82 -21.07 -28.45
N GLN A 161 -17.94 -21.99 -28.06
CA GLN A 161 -17.85 -23.32 -28.66
C GLN A 161 -19.12 -24.16 -28.44
N VAL A 162 -19.72 -24.10 -27.24
CA VAL A 162 -20.97 -24.79 -26.93
C VAL A 162 -22.14 -24.19 -27.72
N ALA A 163 -22.27 -22.86 -27.75
CA ALA A 163 -23.29 -22.18 -28.53
C ALA A 163 -23.18 -22.53 -30.03
N ARG A 164 -21.96 -22.53 -30.58
CA ARG A 164 -21.71 -22.92 -31.97
C ARG A 164 -22.14 -24.37 -32.25
N ARG A 165 -21.81 -25.32 -31.36
CA ARG A 165 -22.22 -26.73 -31.50
C ARG A 165 -23.74 -26.90 -31.48
N ARG A 166 -24.45 -26.13 -30.65
CA ARG A 166 -25.92 -26.13 -30.59
C ARG A 166 -26.53 -25.63 -31.90
N LEU A 167 -26.02 -24.52 -32.42
CA LEU A 167 -26.48 -23.95 -33.70
C LEU A 167 -26.24 -24.89 -34.89
N VAL A 168 -25.08 -25.57 -34.95
CA VAL A 168 -24.79 -26.57 -35.99
C VAL A 168 -25.72 -27.79 -35.89
N ARG A 169 -25.98 -28.31 -34.68
CA ARG A 169 -26.94 -29.41 -34.50
C ARG A 169 -28.35 -29.02 -34.89
N ALA A 170 -28.72 -27.78 -34.64
CA ALA A 170 -30.03 -27.25 -35.01
C ALA A 170 -30.18 -27.14 -36.54
N SER A 171 -29.12 -26.81 -37.27
CA SER A 171 -29.16 -26.74 -38.74
C SER A 171 -29.27 -28.11 -39.42
N ASP A 172 -28.79 -29.17 -38.76
CA ASP A 172 -28.79 -30.54 -39.32
C ASP A 172 -30.13 -31.28 -39.10
N LYS A 173 -31.00 -30.80 -38.21
CA LYS A 173 -32.29 -31.43 -37.89
C LYS A 173 -33.45 -30.85 -38.70
N GLN A 174 -34.29 -31.72 -39.27
CA GLN A 174 -35.52 -31.32 -39.96
C GLN A 174 -36.68 -31.12 -38.96
N GLY A 175 -36.86 -29.87 -38.50
CA GLY A 175 -38.01 -29.48 -37.67
C GLY A 175 -37.90 -28.05 -37.10
N ALA A 176 -38.91 -27.20 -37.32
CA ALA A 176 -38.90 -25.79 -36.89
C ALA A 176 -38.92 -25.59 -35.37
N THR A 177 -39.53 -26.52 -34.62
CA THR A 177 -39.61 -26.48 -33.15
C THR A 177 -38.25 -26.76 -32.51
N ASP A 178 -37.50 -27.73 -33.03
CA ASP A 178 -36.14 -28.09 -32.58
C ASP A 178 -35.14 -26.96 -32.82
N TRP A 179 -35.25 -26.24 -33.95
CA TRP A 179 -34.41 -25.07 -34.23
C TRP A 179 -34.60 -23.95 -33.21
N LYS A 180 -35.86 -23.63 -32.89
CA LYS A 180 -36.18 -22.52 -31.98
C LYS A 180 -35.66 -22.79 -30.56
N GLU A 181 -35.77 -24.04 -30.08
CA GLU A 181 -35.29 -24.43 -28.76
C GLU A 181 -33.75 -24.39 -28.67
N GLU A 182 -33.04 -24.97 -29.64
CA GLU A 182 -31.57 -24.95 -29.68
C GLU A 182 -31.01 -23.55 -29.89
N ALA A 183 -31.66 -22.71 -30.72
CA ALA A 183 -31.27 -21.32 -30.91
C ALA A 183 -31.43 -20.50 -29.61
N THR A 184 -32.52 -20.70 -28.87
CA THR A 184 -32.73 -20.04 -27.56
C THR A 184 -31.65 -20.44 -26.57
N ARG A 185 -31.37 -21.74 -26.46
CA ARG A 185 -30.28 -22.29 -25.64
C ARG A 185 -28.90 -21.79 -26.04
N ALA A 186 -28.65 -21.57 -27.33
CA ALA A 186 -27.40 -21.00 -27.81
C ALA A 186 -27.30 -19.52 -27.40
N ALA A 187 -28.38 -18.75 -27.49
CA ALA A 187 -28.43 -17.36 -27.05
C ALA A 187 -28.14 -17.23 -25.54
N GLU A 188 -28.78 -18.04 -24.70
CA GLU A 188 -28.49 -18.09 -23.24
C GLU A 188 -27.01 -18.39 -22.95
N THR A 189 -26.40 -19.25 -23.77
CA THR A 189 -24.97 -19.58 -23.64
C THR A 189 -24.08 -18.40 -24.07
N LEU A 190 -24.48 -17.67 -25.12
CA LEU A 190 -23.77 -16.46 -25.56
C LEU A 190 -23.90 -15.33 -24.53
N GLU A 191 -25.01 -15.21 -23.81
CA GLU A 191 -25.13 -14.26 -22.71
C GLU A 191 -24.14 -14.53 -21.57
N LEU A 192 -23.90 -15.82 -21.25
CA LEU A 192 -22.85 -16.22 -20.31
C LEU A 192 -21.46 -15.75 -20.81
N ALA A 193 -21.16 -15.95 -22.10
CA ALA A 193 -19.92 -15.46 -22.71
C ALA A 193 -19.82 -13.93 -22.60
N GLN A 194 -20.90 -13.20 -22.93
CA GLN A 194 -20.92 -11.74 -22.88
C GLN A 194 -20.70 -11.21 -21.45
N ARG A 195 -21.28 -11.87 -20.44
CA ARG A 195 -21.02 -11.52 -19.02
C ARG A 195 -19.54 -11.69 -18.66
N GLN A 196 -18.88 -12.76 -19.11
CA GLN A 196 -17.44 -12.96 -18.88
C GLN A 196 -16.58 -11.96 -19.65
N SER A 197 -16.95 -11.59 -20.88
CA SER A 197 -16.24 -10.53 -21.64
C SER A 197 -16.33 -9.17 -20.96
N ARG A 198 -17.49 -8.79 -20.42
CA ARG A 198 -17.62 -7.55 -19.63
C ARG A 198 -16.76 -7.58 -18.37
N ARG A 199 -16.68 -8.73 -17.69
CA ARG A 199 -15.78 -8.92 -16.54
C ARG A 199 -14.31 -8.76 -16.94
N LEU A 200 -13.91 -9.34 -18.07
CA LEU A 200 -12.55 -9.23 -18.59
C LEU A 200 -12.19 -7.76 -18.90
N ALA A 201 -13.09 -7.00 -19.52
CA ALA A 201 -12.87 -5.57 -19.79
C ALA A 201 -12.62 -4.78 -18.50
N ARG A 202 -13.46 -4.98 -17.47
CA ARG A 202 -13.27 -4.34 -16.15
C ARG A 202 -11.91 -4.67 -15.52
N LEU A 203 -11.47 -5.93 -15.60
CA LEU A 203 -10.16 -6.32 -15.09
C LEU A 203 -9.03 -5.61 -15.84
N VAL A 204 -9.14 -5.45 -17.16
CA VAL A 204 -8.16 -4.69 -17.95
C VAL A 204 -8.13 -3.22 -17.53
N ASP A 205 -9.29 -2.60 -17.33
CA ASP A 205 -9.39 -1.22 -16.87
C ASP A 205 -8.78 -1.03 -15.48
N GLU A 206 -9.04 -1.96 -14.53
CA GLU A 206 -8.42 -1.97 -13.20
C GLU A 206 -6.88 -2.04 -13.28
N LEU A 207 -6.34 -2.89 -14.17
CA LEU A 207 -4.89 -3.01 -14.38
C LEU A 207 -4.28 -1.72 -14.95
N LEU A 208 -4.97 -1.08 -15.90
CA LEU A 208 -4.54 0.19 -16.48
C LEU A 208 -4.60 1.33 -15.47
N ASP A 209 -5.61 1.34 -14.60
CA ASP A 209 -5.74 2.33 -13.53
C ASP A 209 -4.56 2.22 -12.56
N VAL A 210 -4.20 1.02 -12.10
CA VAL A 210 -3.00 0.81 -11.26
C VAL A 210 -1.74 1.37 -11.93
N SER A 211 -1.53 1.04 -13.21
CA SER A 211 -0.34 1.52 -13.95
C SER A 211 -0.29 3.05 -14.04
N ARG A 212 -1.43 3.69 -14.33
CA ARG A 212 -1.50 5.16 -14.42
C ARG A 212 -1.31 5.83 -13.07
N LEU A 213 -1.86 5.24 -12.00
CA LEU A 213 -1.71 5.75 -10.63
C LEU A 213 -0.25 5.68 -10.16
N GLN A 214 0.41 4.53 -10.33
CA GLN A 214 1.82 4.35 -9.95
C GLN A 214 2.77 5.31 -10.69
N LEU A 215 2.49 5.60 -11.97
CA LEU A 215 3.29 6.54 -12.74
C LEU A 215 2.98 8.02 -12.44
N GLY A 216 2.02 8.31 -11.55
CA GLY A 216 1.55 9.67 -11.28
C GLY A 216 0.84 10.32 -12.48
N ARG A 217 0.48 9.54 -13.51
CA ARG A 217 -0.02 10.02 -14.81
C ARG A 217 -1.53 10.12 -14.91
N VAL A 218 -2.27 9.85 -13.83
CA VAL A 218 -3.73 10.06 -13.82
C VAL A 218 -4.01 11.56 -13.89
N GLN A 219 -4.38 12.04 -15.08
CA GLN A 219 -5.01 13.34 -15.22
C GLN A 219 -6.40 13.26 -14.59
N MET A 220 -6.65 14.05 -13.56
CA MET A 220 -7.94 14.15 -12.90
C MET A 220 -8.68 15.37 -13.44
N THR A 221 -9.92 15.17 -13.87
CA THR A 221 -10.77 16.27 -14.36
C THR A 221 -11.60 16.78 -13.20
N ARG A 222 -10.99 17.58 -12.32
CA ARG A 222 -11.67 18.07 -11.12
C ARG A 222 -12.64 19.19 -11.45
N SER A 223 -13.83 19.08 -10.89
CA SER A 223 -14.88 20.10 -10.94
C SER A 223 -15.58 20.17 -9.58
N GLU A 224 -16.26 21.28 -9.31
CA GLU A 224 -17.10 21.36 -8.11
C GLU A 224 -18.32 20.45 -8.31
N ILE A 225 -18.46 19.44 -7.44
CA ILE A 225 -19.58 18.50 -7.45
C ILE A 225 -20.23 18.47 -6.07
N ASP A 226 -21.55 18.30 -6.02
CA ASP A 226 -22.25 18.05 -4.76
C ASP A 226 -22.22 16.54 -4.45
N LEU A 227 -21.42 16.14 -3.46
CA LEU A 227 -21.17 14.74 -3.14
C LEU A 227 -22.44 14.01 -2.71
N VAL A 228 -23.34 14.68 -1.99
CA VAL A 228 -24.63 14.11 -1.55
C VAL A 228 -25.47 13.67 -2.75
N THR A 229 -25.55 14.52 -3.78
CA THR A 229 -26.27 14.21 -5.02
C THR A 229 -25.64 13.03 -5.74
N SER A 230 -24.31 13.02 -5.89
CA SER A 230 -23.58 11.91 -6.54
C SER A 230 -23.81 10.56 -5.82
N LEU A 231 -23.64 10.54 -4.50
CA LEU A 231 -23.86 9.34 -3.69
C LEU A 231 -25.27 8.80 -3.80
N ARG A 232 -26.28 9.69 -3.82
CA ARG A 232 -27.68 9.29 -3.97
C ARG A 232 -27.92 8.60 -5.31
N GLU A 233 -27.35 9.10 -6.40
CA GLU A 233 -27.43 8.45 -7.71
C GLU A 233 -26.76 7.06 -7.72
N VAL A 234 -25.60 6.93 -7.09
CA VAL A 234 -24.90 5.65 -6.96
C VAL A 234 -25.72 4.64 -6.16
N VAL A 235 -26.26 5.05 -5.01
CA VAL A 235 -27.09 4.19 -4.16
C VAL A 235 -28.34 3.71 -4.91
N GLU A 236 -29.04 4.59 -5.60
CA GLU A 236 -30.23 4.22 -6.38
C GLU A 236 -29.89 3.25 -7.52
N ARG A 237 -28.78 3.47 -8.21
CA ARG A 237 -28.29 2.52 -9.23
C ARG A 237 -28.02 1.14 -8.64
N LEU A 238 -27.33 1.06 -7.51
CA LEU A 238 -26.99 -0.22 -6.89
C LEU A 238 -28.21 -0.91 -6.28
N ARG A 239 -29.17 -0.15 -5.75
CA ARG A 239 -30.47 -0.66 -5.30
C ARG A 239 -31.26 -1.33 -6.43
N LEU A 240 -31.21 -0.77 -7.65
CA LEU A 240 -31.88 -1.36 -8.82
C LEU A 240 -31.20 -2.64 -9.33
N LEU A 241 -29.89 -2.75 -9.16
CA LEU A 241 -29.09 -3.88 -9.64
C LEU A 241 -29.02 -5.06 -8.65
N ASN A 242 -29.32 -4.83 -7.38
CA ASN A 242 -29.20 -5.83 -6.31
C ASN A 242 -30.55 -6.08 -5.64
N THR A 243 -31.07 -7.30 -5.74
CA THR A 243 -32.37 -7.68 -5.15
C THR A 243 -32.26 -8.36 -3.78
N THR A 244 -31.04 -8.76 -3.37
CA THR A 244 -30.80 -9.49 -2.12
C THR A 244 -30.44 -8.59 -0.94
N HIS A 245 -30.06 -7.35 -1.21
CA HIS A 245 -29.60 -6.39 -0.20
C HIS A 245 -30.47 -5.15 -0.22
N ALA A 246 -30.84 -4.68 0.97
CA ALA A 246 -31.41 -3.36 1.14
C ALA A 246 -30.30 -2.32 1.15
N PHE A 247 -30.58 -1.14 0.60
CA PHE A 247 -29.71 0.02 0.69
C PHE A 247 -30.43 1.10 1.49
N GLU A 248 -29.77 1.65 2.50
CA GLU A 248 -30.25 2.77 3.30
C GLU A 248 -29.29 3.96 3.11
N PHE A 249 -29.84 5.13 2.82
CA PHE A 249 -29.07 6.36 2.63
C PHE A 249 -29.53 7.41 3.65
N SER A 250 -28.63 7.79 4.56
CA SER A 250 -28.88 8.82 5.56
C SER A 250 -28.06 10.07 5.26
N ASP A 251 -28.77 11.18 5.00
CA ASP A 251 -28.17 12.47 4.67
C ASP A 251 -28.24 13.42 5.87
N HIS A 252 -27.08 13.69 6.47
CA HIS A 252 -26.90 14.67 7.54
C HIS A 252 -26.11 15.90 7.08
N ALA A 253 -25.65 15.94 5.83
CA ALA A 253 -24.88 17.06 5.27
C ALA A 253 -25.78 18.06 4.52
N LYS A 254 -26.89 17.60 3.91
CA LYS A 254 -27.78 18.31 2.98
C LYS A 254 -27.12 18.72 1.65
N THR A 255 -25.94 19.34 1.73
CA THR A 255 -25.07 19.64 0.59
C THR A 255 -23.62 19.55 1.03
N ALA A 256 -22.79 18.97 0.16
CA ALA A 256 -21.36 18.81 0.36
C ALA A 256 -20.64 19.09 -0.96
N PRO A 257 -20.44 20.37 -1.33
CA PRO A 257 -19.67 20.72 -2.51
C PRO A 257 -18.21 20.31 -2.27
N VAL A 258 -17.63 19.53 -3.18
CA VAL A 258 -16.23 19.08 -3.15
C VAL A 258 -15.58 19.33 -4.51
N LEU A 259 -14.29 19.65 -4.53
CA LEU A 259 -13.53 19.79 -5.79
C LEU A 259 -12.98 18.42 -6.20
N ALA A 260 -13.71 17.70 -7.04
CA ALA A 260 -13.38 16.32 -7.35
C ALA A 260 -13.65 15.91 -8.81
N ASP A 261 -13.01 14.82 -9.21
CA ASP A 261 -13.32 14.10 -10.44
C ASP A 261 -14.52 13.17 -10.15
N ARG A 262 -15.68 13.50 -10.71
CA ARG A 262 -16.95 12.82 -10.43
C ARG A 262 -16.88 11.33 -10.68
N ASP A 263 -16.39 10.94 -11.86
CA ASP A 263 -16.37 9.54 -12.28
C ASP A 263 -15.46 8.71 -11.36
N ARG A 264 -14.34 9.29 -10.91
CA ARG A 264 -13.42 8.64 -9.98
C ARG A 264 -13.97 8.52 -8.56
N ILE A 265 -14.69 9.53 -8.08
CA ILE A 265 -15.34 9.47 -6.78
C ILE A 265 -16.50 8.48 -6.79
N ASP A 266 -17.34 8.49 -7.83
CA ASP A 266 -18.41 7.52 -7.99
C ASP A 266 -17.84 6.08 -8.04
N GLN A 267 -16.71 5.88 -8.74
CA GLN A 267 -15.98 4.60 -8.75
C GLN A 267 -15.56 4.13 -7.35
N VAL A 268 -15.09 5.03 -6.47
CA VAL A 268 -14.74 4.70 -5.07
C VAL A 268 -15.96 4.13 -4.35
N PHE A 269 -17.07 4.87 -4.38
CA PHE A 269 -18.26 4.52 -3.63
C PHE A 269 -18.98 3.30 -4.21
N GLU A 270 -19.01 3.16 -5.55
CA GLU A 270 -19.44 1.93 -6.22
C GLU A 270 -18.60 0.73 -5.76
N ASN A 271 -17.27 0.87 -5.65
CA ASN A 271 -16.41 -0.22 -5.17
C ASN A 271 -16.68 -0.58 -3.70
N LEU A 272 -16.81 0.41 -2.81
CA LEU A 272 -17.10 0.17 -1.38
C LEU A 272 -18.46 -0.53 -1.19
N MET A 273 -19.51 -0.04 -1.84
CA MET A 273 -20.85 -0.65 -1.74
C MET A 273 -20.94 -2.01 -2.42
N ASN A 274 -20.26 -2.24 -3.54
CA ASN A 274 -20.18 -3.57 -4.14
C ASN A 274 -19.42 -4.55 -3.24
N ASN A 275 -18.37 -4.11 -2.54
CA ASN A 275 -17.68 -4.93 -1.56
C ASN A 275 -18.59 -5.30 -0.39
N ALA A 276 -19.37 -4.34 0.14
CA ALA A 276 -20.37 -4.59 1.16
C ALA A 276 -21.31 -5.74 0.75
N VAL A 277 -21.94 -5.65 -0.43
CA VAL A 277 -22.81 -6.71 -0.98
C VAL A 277 -22.09 -8.05 -1.15
N LYS A 278 -20.85 -8.01 -1.66
CA LYS A 278 -20.05 -9.19 -1.99
C LYS A 278 -19.63 -9.98 -0.75
N TYR A 279 -19.34 -9.29 0.36
CA TYR A 279 -18.87 -9.89 1.61
C TYR A 279 -19.98 -10.08 2.65
N SER A 280 -21.25 -9.81 2.30
CA SER A 280 -22.44 -10.19 3.07
C SER A 280 -23.32 -11.22 2.31
N PRO A 281 -22.88 -12.47 2.13
CA PRO A 281 -23.61 -13.46 1.33
C PRO A 281 -24.99 -13.83 1.89
N GLY A 282 -25.23 -13.59 3.19
CA GLY A 282 -26.54 -13.77 3.83
C GLY A 282 -27.57 -12.69 3.49
N GLY A 283 -27.22 -11.72 2.65
CA GLY A 283 -28.02 -10.50 2.46
C GLY A 283 -27.78 -9.51 3.59
N GLY A 284 -28.69 -8.56 3.74
CA GLY A 284 -28.65 -7.55 4.80
C GLY A 284 -28.87 -6.15 4.26
N THR A 285 -28.49 -5.17 5.07
CA THR A 285 -28.64 -3.75 4.74
C THR A 285 -27.26 -3.12 4.62
N VAL A 286 -26.99 -2.50 3.46
CA VAL A 286 -25.84 -1.62 3.26
C VAL A 286 -26.27 -0.20 3.60
N THR A 287 -25.67 0.36 4.64
CA THR A 287 -26.02 1.69 5.14
C THR A 287 -24.96 2.69 4.67
N VAL A 288 -25.39 3.75 4.00
CA VAL A 288 -24.54 4.85 3.57
C VAL A 288 -24.96 6.09 4.34
N VAL A 289 -24.05 6.65 5.14
CA VAL A 289 -24.28 7.87 5.90
C VAL A 289 -23.33 8.94 5.38
N VAL A 290 -23.86 10.13 5.11
CA VAL A 290 -23.06 11.31 4.75
C VAL A 290 -23.28 12.41 5.77
N ALA A 291 -22.20 12.92 6.34
CA ALA A 291 -22.21 13.98 7.34
C ALA A 291 -21.13 15.01 7.05
N ARG A 292 -21.36 16.25 7.47
CA ARG A 292 -20.36 17.31 7.42
C ARG A 292 -19.64 17.38 8.76
N GLU A 293 -18.31 17.34 8.73
CA GLU A 293 -17.45 17.36 9.91
C GLU A 293 -16.40 18.47 9.75
N GLY A 294 -16.73 19.66 10.25
CA GLY A 294 -15.88 20.84 10.09
C GLY A 294 -15.73 21.26 8.62
N ASP A 295 -14.50 21.21 8.13
CA ASP A 295 -14.12 21.56 6.75
C ASP A 295 -14.14 20.35 5.80
N ASP A 296 -14.44 19.16 6.31
CA ASP A 296 -14.53 17.93 5.53
C ASP A 296 -15.98 17.41 5.44
N VAL A 297 -16.24 16.59 4.43
CA VAL A 297 -17.40 15.70 4.39
C VAL A 297 -16.95 14.29 4.71
N HIS A 298 -17.63 13.66 5.65
CA HIS A 298 -17.43 12.27 6.06
C HIS A 298 -18.54 11.40 5.47
N VAL A 299 -18.14 10.27 4.89
CA VAL A 299 -19.05 9.26 4.33
C VAL A 299 -18.68 7.92 4.93
N SER A 300 -19.65 7.23 5.53
CA SER A 300 -19.49 5.86 6.01
C SER A 300 -20.35 4.89 5.23
N VAL A 301 -19.76 3.78 4.81
CA VAL A 301 -20.45 2.64 4.18
C VAL A 301 -20.35 1.45 5.11
N THR A 302 -21.47 1.05 5.71
CA THR A 302 -21.55 -0.03 6.69
C THR A 302 -22.28 -1.24 6.12
N ASP A 303 -21.71 -2.43 6.34
CA ASP A 303 -22.30 -3.72 6.00
C ASP A 303 -22.44 -4.63 7.23
N ARG A 304 -23.29 -5.66 7.12
CA ARG A 304 -23.45 -6.73 8.12
C ARG A 304 -22.92 -8.07 7.61
N GLY A 305 -21.77 -8.03 6.95
CA GLY A 305 -21.11 -9.17 6.37
C GLY A 305 -20.21 -9.94 7.34
N ILE A 306 -19.26 -10.67 6.77
CA ILE A 306 -18.31 -11.54 7.51
C ILE A 306 -17.35 -10.79 8.44
N GLY A 307 -17.25 -9.46 8.30
CA GLY A 307 -16.30 -8.61 8.99
C GLY A 307 -14.86 -8.77 8.50
N ILE A 308 -13.99 -7.90 9.01
CA ILE A 308 -12.54 -7.89 8.78
C ILE A 308 -11.85 -8.12 10.12
N SER A 309 -10.85 -9.00 10.18
CA SER A 309 -10.11 -9.19 11.43
C SER A 309 -9.17 -8.01 11.71
N PRO A 310 -8.83 -7.72 12.99
CA PRO A 310 -8.01 -6.56 13.34
C PRO A 310 -6.65 -6.51 12.64
N GLU A 311 -6.05 -7.67 12.37
CA GLU A 311 -4.75 -7.80 11.70
C GLU A 311 -4.82 -7.42 10.22
N GLU A 312 -6.01 -7.47 9.61
CA GLU A 312 -6.23 -7.25 8.18
C GLU A 312 -6.68 -5.82 7.85
N LEU A 313 -7.14 -5.03 8.83
CA LEU A 313 -7.75 -3.70 8.62
C LEU A 313 -6.88 -2.74 7.80
N ASP A 314 -5.57 -2.73 8.04
CA ASP A 314 -4.64 -1.92 7.24
C ASP A 314 -4.23 -2.62 5.94
N GLN A 315 -4.20 -3.95 5.96
CA GLN A 315 -3.71 -4.76 4.84
C GLN A 315 -4.71 -4.81 3.69
N VAL A 316 -6.02 -4.67 3.92
CA VAL A 316 -7.05 -4.70 2.87
C VAL A 316 -6.89 -3.59 1.81
N PHE A 317 -6.13 -2.55 2.12
CA PHE A 317 -5.79 -1.48 1.18
C PHE A 317 -4.50 -1.72 0.40
N ASN A 318 -3.74 -2.77 0.72
CA ASN A 318 -2.51 -3.11 0.03
C ASN A 318 -2.79 -3.68 -1.36
N LEU A 319 -1.85 -3.43 -2.26
CA LEU A 319 -1.91 -3.92 -3.63
C LEU A 319 -1.96 -5.46 -3.65
N PHE A 320 -2.94 -6.03 -4.34
CA PHE A 320 -3.16 -7.48 -4.46
C PHE A 320 -3.57 -8.20 -3.19
N TYR A 321 -3.91 -7.46 -2.13
CA TYR A 321 -4.34 -8.09 -0.91
C TYR A 321 -5.68 -8.81 -1.08
N ARG A 322 -5.74 -10.03 -0.56
CA ARG A 322 -6.95 -10.83 -0.48
C ARG A 322 -6.97 -11.53 0.87
N SER A 323 -8.09 -11.41 1.57
CA SER A 323 -8.25 -12.08 2.86
C SER A 323 -8.12 -13.60 2.66
N PRO A 324 -7.28 -14.29 3.46
CA PRO A 324 -7.19 -15.75 3.47
C PRO A 324 -8.39 -16.40 4.16
N ASP A 325 -9.31 -15.63 4.75
CA ASP A 325 -10.47 -16.14 5.47
C ASP A 325 -11.35 -17.03 4.56
N PRO A 326 -11.55 -18.32 4.92
CA PRO A 326 -12.42 -19.22 4.16
C PRO A 326 -13.86 -18.72 4.02
N ARG A 327 -14.34 -17.92 4.99
CA ARG A 327 -15.68 -17.28 4.98
C ARG A 327 -15.82 -16.26 3.86
N ALA A 328 -14.71 -15.65 3.43
CA ALA A 328 -14.67 -14.78 2.26
C ALA A 328 -14.83 -15.56 0.94
N GLY A 329 -14.73 -16.89 0.95
CA GLY A 329 -14.93 -17.75 -0.22
C GLY A 329 -13.95 -17.48 -1.38
N HIS A 330 -14.16 -18.16 -2.52
CA HIS A 330 -13.47 -17.86 -3.79
C HIS A 330 -14.06 -16.61 -4.46
N VAL A 331 -14.17 -15.53 -3.70
CA VAL A 331 -14.71 -14.27 -4.16
C VAL A 331 -13.68 -13.64 -5.12
N GLY A 332 -13.99 -13.71 -6.42
CA GLY A 332 -13.09 -13.33 -7.51
C GLY A 332 -12.73 -11.84 -7.53
N GLY A 333 -11.51 -11.52 -7.97
CA GLY A 333 -10.99 -10.15 -8.07
C GLY A 333 -9.48 -10.09 -7.85
N LEU A 334 -8.83 -9.06 -8.40
CA LEU A 334 -7.38 -8.89 -8.33
C LEU A 334 -6.87 -8.30 -6.99
N GLY A 335 -7.77 -7.96 -6.05
CA GLY A 335 -7.39 -7.25 -4.82
C GLY A 335 -6.95 -5.80 -5.07
N LEU A 336 -7.45 -5.19 -6.15
CA LEU A 336 -7.06 -3.84 -6.58
C LEU A 336 -8.05 -2.74 -6.17
N GLY A 337 -9.32 -3.08 -5.98
CA GLY A 337 -10.39 -2.09 -5.81
C GLY A 337 -10.16 -1.15 -4.62
N LEU A 338 -9.84 -1.69 -3.44
CA LEU A 338 -9.59 -0.87 -2.24
C LEU A 338 -8.29 -0.05 -2.33
N TYR A 339 -7.24 -0.59 -2.93
CA TYR A 339 -6.02 0.16 -3.21
C TYR A 339 -6.28 1.35 -4.13
N ILE A 340 -6.95 1.13 -5.28
CA ILE A 340 -7.35 2.18 -6.23
C ILE A 340 -8.23 3.21 -5.52
N SER A 341 -9.18 2.76 -4.70
CA SER A 341 -10.08 3.65 -3.96
C SER A 341 -9.32 4.57 -3.01
N ARG A 342 -8.36 4.01 -2.24
CA ARG A 342 -7.53 4.79 -1.31
C ARG A 342 -6.67 5.80 -2.04
N GLU A 343 -6.09 5.42 -3.19
CA GLU A 343 -5.26 6.33 -3.98
C GLU A 343 -6.09 7.46 -4.61
N ILE A 344 -7.30 7.17 -5.11
CA ILE A 344 -8.24 8.18 -5.61
C ILE A 344 -8.57 9.16 -4.49
N VAL A 345 -9.01 8.68 -3.32
CA VAL A 345 -9.38 9.52 -2.18
C VAL A 345 -8.20 10.38 -1.70
N THR A 346 -7.00 9.77 -1.57
CA THR A 346 -5.78 10.48 -1.14
C THR A 346 -5.43 11.62 -2.10
N ARG A 347 -5.52 11.40 -3.41
CA ARG A 347 -5.27 12.45 -4.40
C ARG A 347 -6.29 13.58 -4.34
N HIS A 348 -7.51 13.31 -3.89
CA HIS A 348 -8.52 14.33 -3.62
C HIS A 348 -8.33 15.05 -2.28
N GLY A 349 -7.24 14.78 -1.56
CA GLY A 349 -6.95 15.39 -0.26
C GLY A 349 -7.69 14.74 0.90
N GLY A 350 -8.32 13.58 0.66
CA GLY A 350 -9.11 12.84 1.63
C GLY A 350 -8.37 11.69 2.31
N LYS A 351 -9.09 10.95 3.15
CA LYS A 351 -8.63 9.70 3.78
C LYS A 351 -9.67 8.60 3.64
N LEU A 352 -9.22 7.37 3.47
CA LEU A 352 -10.03 6.14 3.46
C LEU A 352 -9.48 5.16 4.49
N TRP A 353 -10.32 4.70 5.42
CA TRP A 353 -9.98 3.66 6.40
C TRP A 353 -11.17 2.72 6.64
N ALA A 354 -10.94 1.63 7.38
CA ALA A 354 -11.97 0.65 7.72
C ALA A 354 -11.97 0.36 9.22
N GLU A 355 -13.15 0.04 9.74
CA GLU A 355 -13.38 -0.43 11.11
C GLU A 355 -14.25 -1.69 11.05
N SER A 356 -13.98 -2.67 11.93
CA SER A 356 -14.74 -3.91 12.00
C SER A 356 -14.65 -4.49 13.40
N ALA A 357 -15.80 -4.92 13.93
CA ALA A 357 -15.89 -5.66 15.19
C ALA A 357 -15.90 -7.18 14.98
N GLY A 358 -15.67 -7.66 13.74
CA GLY A 358 -15.74 -9.07 13.35
C GLY A 358 -17.12 -9.54 12.91
N GLU A 359 -18.16 -8.71 13.07
CA GLU A 359 -19.50 -8.90 12.53
C GLU A 359 -19.88 -7.66 11.70
N GLY A 360 -19.60 -7.71 10.40
CA GLY A 360 -19.72 -6.56 9.50
C GLY A 360 -18.52 -5.61 9.52
N SER A 361 -18.51 -4.68 8.56
CA SER A 361 -17.44 -3.71 8.39
C SER A 361 -18.02 -2.33 8.12
N THR A 362 -17.30 -1.29 8.53
CA THR A 362 -17.57 0.10 8.13
C THR A 362 -16.36 0.68 7.44
N PHE A 363 -16.53 1.15 6.21
CA PHE A 363 -15.53 1.91 5.48
C PHE A 363 -15.85 3.39 5.58
N HIS A 364 -14.84 4.19 5.90
CA HIS A 364 -14.96 5.63 6.09
C HIS A 364 -14.15 6.39 5.06
N VAL A 365 -14.77 7.38 4.42
CA VAL A 365 -14.13 8.30 3.48
C VAL A 365 -14.30 9.72 3.98
N THR A 366 -13.21 10.49 3.99
CA THR A 366 -13.25 11.95 4.19
C THR A 366 -12.80 12.63 2.92
N LEU A 367 -13.44 13.75 2.57
CA LEU A 367 -13.02 14.63 1.48
C LEU A 367 -13.11 16.10 1.93
N PRO A 368 -12.16 16.96 1.54
CA PRO A 368 -12.23 18.38 1.86
C PRO A 368 -13.37 19.04 1.08
N LEU A 369 -14.17 19.84 1.79
CA LEU A 369 -15.20 20.65 1.15
C LEU A 369 -14.56 21.73 0.28
N ALA A 370 -15.21 22.04 -0.84
CA ALA A 370 -14.85 23.18 -1.65
C ALA A 370 -15.00 24.45 -0.81
N ALA A 371 -13.98 25.30 -0.85
CA ALA A 371 -14.05 26.61 -0.20
C ALA A 371 -15.28 27.35 -0.76
N PRO A 372 -16.07 28.04 0.10
CA PRO A 372 -17.19 28.83 -0.38
C PRO A 372 -16.67 29.83 -1.41
N ALA A 373 -17.21 29.76 -2.64
CA ALA A 373 -16.75 30.57 -3.76
C ALA A 373 -16.66 32.04 -3.35
N ALA A 374 -15.43 32.54 -3.12
CA ALA A 374 -15.20 33.96 -3.03
C ALA A 374 -15.63 34.53 -4.38
N LYS A 375 -16.67 35.39 -4.38
CA LYS A 375 -17.21 36.05 -5.57
C LYS A 375 -16.05 36.45 -6.49
N ALA A 376 -15.95 35.76 -7.63
CA ALA A 376 -14.85 35.90 -8.56
C ALA A 376 -14.74 37.36 -9.02
N GLY A 377 -13.80 38.11 -8.45
CA GLY A 377 -13.25 39.30 -9.08
C GLY A 377 -12.47 38.81 -10.30
N ALA A 378 -12.89 39.22 -11.49
CA ALA A 378 -12.22 38.89 -12.74
C ALA A 378 -10.75 39.32 -12.69
N VAL A 379 -9.85 38.36 -12.44
CA VAL A 379 -8.42 38.55 -12.66
C VAL A 379 -8.17 38.25 -14.13
N LYS A 380 -7.96 39.32 -14.92
CA LYS A 380 -7.42 39.22 -16.27
C LYS A 380 -5.98 38.70 -16.18
N ASP A 381 -5.73 37.61 -16.89
CA ASP A 381 -4.42 37.00 -17.10
C ASP A 381 -3.46 38.00 -17.81
N PRO A 382 -2.28 38.33 -17.26
CA PRO A 382 -1.31 39.19 -17.93
C PRO A 382 -0.33 38.32 -18.74
N ALA A 383 -0.78 37.77 -19.86
CA ALA A 383 0.08 37.07 -20.80
C ALA A 383 -0.12 37.59 -22.22
N GLY A 384 0.42 38.79 -22.47
CA GLY A 384 0.33 39.45 -23.76
C GLY A 384 1.40 40.52 -23.96
N ALA A 385 2.67 40.21 -23.67
CA ALA A 385 3.78 41.02 -24.17
C ALA A 385 5.10 40.23 -24.13
N ARG A 386 5.68 40.06 -25.33
CA ARG A 386 7.10 39.78 -25.67
C ARG A 386 7.31 38.45 -26.39
N ARG A 387 7.29 38.51 -27.73
CA ARG A 387 8.45 38.22 -28.57
C ARG A 387 8.28 38.96 -29.90
N ALA A 388 9.26 39.82 -30.16
CA ALA A 388 9.57 40.37 -31.48
C ALA A 388 10.22 39.27 -32.34
#